data_AF-U6SRP9-F1
#
_entry.id   AF-U6SRP9-F1
#
_cell.length_a   1.000
_cell.length_b   1.000
_cell.length_c   1.000
_cell.angle_alpha   90.00
_cell.angle_beta   90.00
_cell.angle_gamma   90.00
#
_symmetry.space_group_name_H-M   'P 1'
#
loop_
_entity.id
_entity.type
_entity.pdbx_description
1 polymer ?
#
loop_
_entity_poly.entity_id
_entity_poly.type
_entity_poly.pdbx_seq_one_letter_code
_entity_poly.pdbx_strand_id
1 'polypeptide(L)' 'MKMSNDEIDQLRFKAMKKAITATSIANELGVSPAAVSQFLRLKSGLSYENEQKLKKIIEDK' A
#
# COMPACT_ATOMS: atom_id res chain seq x y z
N MET A 1 3.44 12.93 -8.21
CA MET A 1 3.80 11.87 -9.18
C MET A 1 3.33 10.54 -8.62
N LYS A 2 2.67 9.69 -9.41
CA LYS A 2 2.29 8.33 -8.98
C LYS A 2 3.55 7.50 -8.70
N MET A 3 3.47 6.56 -7.76
CA MET A 3 4.59 5.66 -7.49
C MET A 3 4.97 4.83 -8.71
N SER A 4 6.26 4.57 -8.85
CA SER A 4 6.75 3.59 -9.83
C SER A 4 6.39 2.17 -9.41
N ASN A 5 6.33 1.25 -10.39
CA ASN A 5 6.09 -0.16 -10.13
C ASN A 5 7.12 -0.77 -9.18
N ASP A 6 8.39 -0.34 -9.28
CA ASP A 6 9.48 -0.80 -8.42
C ASP A 6 9.29 -0.33 -6.97
N GLU A 7 8.85 0.91 -6.75
CA GLU A 7 8.49 1.40 -5.42
C GLU A 7 7.34 0.61 -4.81
N ILE A 8 6.32 0.27 -5.60
CA ILE A 8 5.17 -0.53 -5.14
C ILE A 8 5.64 -1.93 -4.73
N ASP A 9 6.52 -2.55 -5.52
CA ASP A 9 7.09 -3.87 -5.21
C ASP A 9 7.93 -3.80 -3.92
N GLN A 10 8.77 -2.77 -3.75
CA GLN A 10 9.52 -2.56 -2.51
C GLN A 10 8.60 -2.39 -1.29
N LEU A 11 7.52 -1.62 -1.42
CA LEU A 11 6.54 -1.45 -0.34
C LEU A 11 5.82 -2.75 -0.01
N ARG A 12 5.47 -3.55 -1.01
CA ARG A 12 4.89 -4.87 -0.80
C ARG A 12 5.84 -5.78 -0.02
N PHE A 13 7.12 -5.83 -0.39
CA PHE A 13 8.12 -6.63 0.35
C PHE A 13 8.31 -6.13 1.79
N LYS A 14 8.38 -4.80 1.99
CA LYS A 14 8.45 -4.20 3.33
C LYS A 14 7.23 -4.57 4.18
N ALA A 15 6.03 -4.44 3.64
CA ALA A 15 4.79 -4.79 4.33
C ALA A 15 4.77 -6.28 4.73
N MET A 16 5.21 -7.19 3.83
CA MET A 16 5.34 -8.61 4.14
C MET A 16 6.35 -8.87 5.27
N LYS A 17 7.53 -8.24 5.22
CA LYS A 17 8.57 -8.39 6.25
C LYS A 17 8.08 -7.90 7.63
N LYS A 18 7.29 -6.84 7.66
CA LYS A 18 6.70 -6.25 8.88
C LYS A 18 5.39 -6.91 9.32
N ALA A 19 4.97 -7.99 8.64
CA ALA A 19 3.67 -8.65 8.86
C ALA A 19 2.45 -7.70 8.82
N ILE A 20 2.56 -6.60 8.04
CA ILE A 20 1.48 -5.64 7.86
C ILE A 20 0.49 -6.20 6.84
N THR A 21 -0.76 -6.38 7.26
CA THR A 21 -1.80 -6.91 6.40
C THR A 21 -2.47 -5.81 5.57
N ALA A 22 -2.95 -6.18 4.37
CA ALA A 22 -3.75 -5.27 3.55
C ALA A 22 -4.98 -4.74 4.31
N THR A 23 -5.56 -5.55 5.20
CA THR A 23 -6.66 -5.15 6.09
C THR A 23 -6.26 -4.05 7.07
N SER A 24 -5.08 -4.15 7.71
CA SER A 24 -4.59 -3.09 8.60
C SER A 24 -4.40 -1.78 7.84
N ILE A 25 -3.77 -1.83 6.67
CA ILE A 25 -3.54 -0.65 5.84
C ILE A 25 -4.88 -0.05 5.39
N ALA A 26 -5.81 -0.88 4.96
CA ALA A 26 -7.13 -0.46 4.50
C ALA A 26 -7.94 0.23 5.61
N ASN A 27 -7.88 -0.29 6.85
CA ASN A 27 -8.53 0.33 8.00
C ASN A 27 -7.95 1.72 8.30
N GLU A 28 -6.62 1.89 8.20
CA GLU A 28 -5.97 3.20 8.41
C GLU A 28 -6.24 4.19 7.26
N LEU A 29 -6.41 3.69 6.04
CA LEU A 29 -6.72 4.51 4.85
C LEU A 29 -8.21 4.79 4.66
N GLY A 30 -9.10 4.09 5.37
CA GLY A 30 -10.55 4.17 5.14
C GLY A 30 -10.99 3.63 3.78
N VAL A 31 -10.28 2.65 3.23
CA VAL A 31 -10.58 2.03 1.92
C VAL A 31 -10.86 0.54 2.07
N SER A 32 -11.23 -0.14 0.98
CA SER A 32 -11.41 -1.60 1.03
C SER A 32 -10.07 -2.34 1.06
N PRO A 33 -9.95 -3.45 1.82
CA PRO A 33 -8.77 -4.32 1.78
C PRO A 33 -8.46 -4.87 0.37
N ALA A 34 -9.50 -5.04 -0.45
CA ALA A 34 -9.37 -5.43 -1.85
C ALA A 34 -8.63 -4.37 -2.66
N ALA A 35 -8.95 -3.08 -2.49
CA ALA A 35 -8.25 -1.99 -3.19
C ALA A 35 -6.76 -1.94 -2.83
N VAL A 36 -6.40 -2.15 -1.56
CA VAL A 36 -5.01 -2.22 -1.13
C VAL A 36 -4.29 -3.43 -1.74
N SER A 37 -4.90 -4.61 -1.69
CA SER A 37 -4.34 -5.81 -2.33
C SER A 37 -4.17 -5.65 -3.83
N GLN A 38 -5.15 -5.03 -4.49
CA GLN A 38 -5.13 -4.77 -5.92
C GLN A 38 -4.01 -3.80 -6.29
N PHE A 39 -3.79 -2.74 -5.51
CA PHE A 39 -2.66 -1.84 -5.72
C PHE A 39 -1.31 -2.54 -5.53
N LEU A 40 -1.12 -3.27 -4.44
CA LEU A 40 0.16 -3.93 -4.15
C LEU A 40 0.47 -5.09 -5.13
N ARG A 41 -0.56 -5.73 -5.72
CA ARG A 41 -0.36 -6.87 -6.66
C ARG A 41 -0.43 -6.47 -8.13
N LEU A 42 -1.43 -5.67 -8.49
CA LEU A 42 -1.74 -5.30 -9.88
C LEU A 42 -1.25 -3.89 -10.24
N LYS A 43 -0.60 -3.19 -9.29
CA LYS A 43 0.01 -1.86 -9.52
C LYS A 43 -1.03 -0.83 -10.01
N SER A 44 -2.28 -0.97 -9.55
CA SER A 44 -3.41 -0.22 -10.09
C SER A 44 -4.11 0.65 -9.05
N GLY A 45 -4.61 1.81 -9.49
CA GLY A 45 -5.91 2.38 -9.12
C GLY A 45 -6.07 3.08 -7.75
N LEU A 46 -5.04 3.15 -6.92
CA LEU A 46 -5.12 3.98 -5.70
C LEU A 46 -4.95 5.47 -6.07
N SER A 47 -5.67 6.35 -5.38
CA SER A 47 -5.48 7.79 -5.56
C SER A 47 -4.09 8.18 -5.06
N TYR A 48 -3.49 9.20 -5.66
CA TYR A 48 -2.15 9.66 -5.26
C TYR A 48 -2.04 9.93 -3.75
N GLU A 49 -3.06 10.54 -3.15
CA GLU A 49 -3.10 10.79 -1.71
C GLU A 49 -3.02 9.50 -0.89
N ASN A 50 -3.78 8.48 -1.28
CA ASN A 50 -3.79 7.20 -0.58
C ASN A 50 -2.53 6.38 -0.85
N GLU A 51 -1.91 6.50 -2.03
CA GLU A 51 -0.58 5.94 -2.28
C GLU A 51 0.41 6.52 -1.25
N GLN A 52 0.48 7.84 -1.09
CA GLN A 52 1.40 8.47 -0.14
C GLN A 52 1.13 8.09 1.31
N LYS A 53 -0.15 8.03 1.71
CA LYS A 53 -0.52 7.56 3.07
C LYS A 53 -0.12 6.10 3.28
N LEU A 54 -0.37 5.22 2.31
CA LEU A 54 0.02 3.80 2.36
C LEU A 54 1.52 3.65 2.57
N LYS A 55 2.34 4.43 1.84
CA LYS A 55 3.80 4.44 2.01
C LYS A 55 4.20 4.80 3.44
N LYS A 56 3.62 5.87 4.00
CA LYS A 56 3.90 6.27 5.40
C LYS A 56 3.55 5.16 6.40
N ILE A 57 2.37 4.54 6.27
CA ILE A 57 1.93 3.44 7.16
C ILE A 57 2.94 2.28 7.15
N ILE A 58 3.43 1.90 5.96
CA ILE A 58 4.39 0.80 5.82
C ILE A 58 5.78 1.21 6.30
N GLU A 59 6.18 2.48 6.18
CA GLU A 59 7.49 2.97 6.60
C GLU A 59 7.59 3.18 8.11
N ASP A 60 6.53 3.68 8.75
CA ASP A 60 6.50 4.03 10.18
C ASP A 60 6.32 2.82 11.12
N LYS A 61 5.66 1.74 10.68
CA LYS A 61 5.49 0.50 11.48
C LYS A 61 6.72 -0.40 11.47
#